data_AF-A0A8J6P0H4-F1
#
_entry.id   AF-A0A8J6P0H4-F1
#
_cell.length_a   1.000
_cell.length_b   1.000
_cell.length_c   1.000
_cell.angle_alpha   90.00
_cell.angle_beta   90.00
_cell.angle_gamma   90.00
#
_symmetry.space_group_name_H-M   'P 1'
#
loop_
_entity.id
_entity.type
_entity.pdbx_description
1 polymer ?
#
loop_
_entity_poly.entity_id
_entity_poly.type
_entity_poly.pdbx_seq_one_letter_code
_entity_poly.pdbx_strand_id
1 'polypeptide(L)'
;MAQRKNYWSCSKLADWIRGTVKGGAKTGSSWREWEANAKQKHPIRYWIAEEALDAIQNVIWWPLDKIYDAKYYINNRWVTKTHALTAHPSDIRPGTWYDVGYRFLPCLFNELVDFVEIELAWRQIDCGIKEDRRKYGAPFWATGWFRWRTWRSAQAGLDHLEWASKLTFDEEWTAADDPNYKKPTPQALGAIEIRELYKWWTDVYRKRLDPHEASGWSAWCDRKRDKTGHKFWLDDETETAEEKAEGKLIMNILHKIEEDYKAEEEAMMIRLIKIRESLWT
;
A
#
# COMPACT_ATOMS: atom_id res chain seq x y z
N MET A 1 11.74 -16.34 9.87
CA MET A 1 11.69 -17.60 9.08
C MET A 1 12.84 -17.55 8.10
N ALA A 2 13.74 -18.54 8.09
CA ALA A 2 14.86 -18.56 7.17
C ALA A 2 14.36 -18.77 5.73
N GLN A 3 14.28 -17.69 4.93
CA GLN A 3 13.93 -17.77 3.52
C GLN A 3 15.20 -17.85 2.68
N ARG A 4 15.70 -19.06 2.48
CA ARG A 4 16.90 -19.31 1.66
C ARG A 4 16.50 -19.79 0.28
N LYS A 5 17.18 -19.27 -0.76
CA LYS A 5 16.95 -19.67 -2.16
C LYS A 5 17.54 -21.04 -2.47
N ASN A 6 18.67 -21.38 -1.85
CA ASN A 6 19.43 -22.61 -2.11
C ASN A 6 19.65 -23.37 -0.79
N TYR A 7 19.12 -24.59 -0.73
CA TYR A 7 19.35 -25.53 0.36
C TYR A 7 20.44 -26.53 -0.03
N TRP A 8 21.35 -26.83 0.90
CA TRP A 8 22.47 -27.75 0.65
C TRP A 8 22.00 -29.17 0.41
N SER A 9 20.91 -29.60 1.07
CA SER A 9 20.22 -30.87 0.82
C SER A 9 19.64 -31.00 -0.60
N CYS A 10 19.48 -29.90 -1.34
CA CYS A 10 19.01 -29.90 -2.74
C CYS A 10 20.16 -29.75 -3.76
N SER A 11 21.41 -29.86 -3.33
CA SER A 11 22.57 -29.75 -4.21
C SER A 11 22.93 -31.08 -4.89
N LYS A 12 23.65 -31.00 -6.02
CA LYS A 12 24.21 -32.19 -6.70
C LYS A 12 25.13 -33.01 -5.79
N LEU A 13 25.81 -32.35 -4.84
CA LEU A 13 26.64 -33.02 -3.85
C LEU A 13 25.77 -33.84 -2.88
N ALA A 14 24.66 -33.28 -2.40
CA ALA A 14 23.73 -34.01 -1.54
C ALA A 14 23.12 -35.21 -2.27
N ASP A 15 22.77 -35.07 -3.55
CA ASP A 15 22.29 -36.20 -4.37
C ASP A 15 23.35 -37.29 -4.52
N TRP A 16 24.61 -36.91 -4.71
CA TRP A 16 25.74 -37.86 -4.76
C TRP A 16 25.94 -38.59 -3.43
N ILE A 17 25.91 -37.86 -2.30
CA ILE A 17 26.03 -38.43 -0.95
C ILE A 17 24.86 -39.39 -0.68
N ARG A 18 23.63 -38.99 -1.01
CA ARG A 18 22.40 -39.77 -0.78
C ARG A 18 22.32 -41.02 -1.66
N GLY A 19 22.91 -40.97 -2.86
CA GLY A 19 22.85 -42.04 -3.87
C GLY A 19 21.51 -42.11 -4.61
N THR A 20 20.60 -41.19 -4.32
CA THR A 20 19.31 -41.04 -4.99
C THR A 20 19.10 -39.57 -5.33
N VAL A 21 18.69 -39.28 -6.56
CA VAL A 21 18.47 -37.90 -7.01
C VAL A 21 17.19 -37.33 -6.37
N LYS A 22 17.28 -36.12 -5.80
CA LYS A 22 16.10 -35.38 -5.33
C LYS A 22 15.39 -34.88 -6.59
N GLY A 23 14.17 -35.36 -6.81
CA GLY A 23 13.38 -34.88 -7.95
C GLY A 23 13.02 -33.40 -7.81
N GLY A 24 12.60 -32.78 -8.93
CA GLY A 24 12.00 -31.44 -8.91
C GLY A 24 10.60 -31.45 -8.28
N ALA A 25 9.68 -30.66 -8.83
CA ALA A 25 8.29 -30.64 -8.33
C ALA A 25 7.63 -32.03 -8.47
N LYS A 26 7.22 -32.62 -7.35
CA LYS A 26 6.47 -33.89 -7.26
C LYS A 26 5.21 -33.69 -6.41
N THR A 27 4.23 -34.56 -6.59
CA THR A 27 3.05 -34.64 -5.71
C THR A 27 3.45 -35.11 -4.31
N GLY A 28 2.65 -34.75 -3.30
CA GLY A 28 2.93 -35.10 -1.90
C GLY A 28 2.97 -36.62 -1.61
N SER A 29 2.27 -37.44 -2.42
CA SER A 29 2.38 -38.90 -2.36
C SER A 29 3.74 -39.39 -2.89
N SER A 30 4.17 -38.90 -4.04
CA SER A 30 5.47 -39.25 -4.63
C SER A 30 6.66 -38.79 -3.80
N TRP A 31 6.51 -37.69 -3.03
CA TRP A 31 7.52 -37.29 -2.05
C TRP A 31 7.63 -38.28 -0.88
N ARG A 32 6.50 -38.75 -0.34
CA ARG A 32 6.48 -39.76 0.73
C ARG A 32 7.08 -41.08 0.29
N GLU A 33 6.75 -41.54 -0.92
CA GLU A 33 7.32 -42.76 -1.50
C GLU A 33 8.83 -42.62 -1.71
N TRP A 34 9.28 -41.47 -2.22
CA TRP A 34 10.71 -41.20 -2.38
C TRP A 34 11.43 -41.21 -1.03
N GLU A 35 10.88 -40.54 -0.02
CA GLU A 35 11.46 -40.45 1.32
C GLU A 35 11.57 -41.82 1.97
N ALA A 36 10.51 -42.63 1.90
CA ALA A 36 10.50 -44.00 2.41
C ALA A 36 11.56 -44.86 1.72
N ASN A 37 11.65 -44.79 0.39
CA ASN A 37 12.65 -45.52 -0.39
C ASN A 37 14.08 -45.08 -0.09
N ALA A 38 14.32 -43.77 0.06
CA ALA A 38 15.64 -43.23 0.35
C ALA A 38 16.12 -43.60 1.76
N LYS A 39 15.23 -43.52 2.76
CA LYS A 39 15.50 -43.96 4.14
C LYS A 39 15.75 -45.46 4.24
N GLN A 40 14.98 -46.28 3.54
CA GLN A 40 15.15 -47.74 3.55
C GLN A 40 16.45 -48.18 2.87
N LYS A 41 16.80 -47.59 1.72
CA LYS A 41 17.99 -48.01 0.96
C LYS A 41 19.29 -47.53 1.59
N HIS A 42 19.35 -46.29 2.05
CA HIS A 42 20.59 -45.69 2.57
C HIS A 42 20.33 -44.77 3.78
N PRO A 43 19.98 -45.32 4.97
CA PRO A 43 19.55 -44.53 6.13
C PRO A 43 20.61 -43.52 6.61
N ILE A 44 21.88 -43.95 6.71
CA ILE A 44 22.97 -43.08 7.17
C ILE A 44 23.28 -41.99 6.14
N ARG A 45 23.32 -42.34 4.86
CA ARG A 45 23.59 -41.37 3.78
C ARG A 45 22.46 -40.36 3.63
N TYR A 46 21.22 -40.83 3.77
CA TYR A 46 20.04 -39.99 3.84
C TYR A 46 20.15 -38.99 4.99
N TRP A 47 20.48 -39.46 6.19
CA TRP A 47 20.65 -38.59 7.35
C TRP A 47 21.76 -37.54 7.13
N ILE A 48 22.91 -37.93 6.57
CA ILE A 48 23.99 -36.98 6.25
C ILE A 48 23.50 -35.92 5.25
N ALA A 49 22.85 -36.34 4.16
CA ALA A 49 22.46 -35.45 3.08
C ALA A 49 21.28 -34.53 3.41
N GLU A 50 20.30 -34.99 4.19
CA GLU A 50 19.07 -34.26 4.49
C GLU A 50 19.09 -33.59 5.87
N GLU A 51 19.69 -34.21 6.89
CA GLU A 51 19.67 -33.66 8.26
C GLU A 51 20.98 -32.95 8.61
N ALA A 52 22.12 -33.61 8.38
CA ALA A 52 23.42 -33.06 8.80
C ALA A 52 23.84 -31.84 7.95
N LEU A 53 23.68 -31.92 6.63
CA LEU A 53 23.98 -30.78 5.74
C LEU A 53 23.10 -29.57 6.06
N ASP A 54 21.81 -29.79 6.32
CA ASP A 54 20.88 -28.69 6.64
C ASP A 54 21.16 -28.13 8.03
N ALA A 55 21.55 -28.95 9.02
CA ALA A 55 22.01 -28.49 10.33
C ALA A 55 23.28 -27.62 10.22
N ILE A 56 24.28 -28.06 9.46
CA ILE A 56 25.52 -27.28 9.24
C ILE A 56 25.20 -25.98 8.53
N GLN A 57 24.38 -26.02 7.47
CA GLN A 57 23.94 -24.82 6.77
C GLN A 57 23.23 -23.87 7.75
N ASN A 58 22.36 -24.39 8.61
CA ASN A 58 21.66 -23.57 9.60
C ASN A 58 22.61 -22.89 10.57
N VAL A 59 23.63 -23.58 11.08
CA VAL A 59 24.61 -22.99 12.00
C VAL A 59 25.42 -21.88 11.31
N ILE A 60 25.91 -22.13 10.09
CA ILE A 60 26.72 -21.15 9.35
C ILE A 60 25.91 -19.90 8.99
N TRP A 61 24.66 -20.09 8.56
CA TRP A 61 23.80 -19.00 8.12
C TRP A 61 23.02 -18.32 9.25
N TRP A 62 23.01 -18.89 10.46
CA TRP A 62 22.28 -18.33 11.61
C TRP A 62 22.59 -16.85 11.89
N PRO A 63 23.86 -16.38 11.89
CA PRO A 63 24.15 -14.97 12.13
C PRO A 63 23.55 -14.07 11.04
N LEU A 64 23.63 -14.50 9.77
CA LEU A 64 23.08 -13.74 8.64
C LEU A 64 21.55 -13.70 8.71
N ASP A 65 20.91 -14.83 8.99
CA ASP A 65 19.45 -14.90 9.17
C ASP A 65 18.98 -13.97 10.30
N LYS A 66 19.71 -13.91 11.42
CA LYS A 66 19.39 -12.98 12.52
C LYS A 66 19.56 -11.52 12.14
N ILE A 67 20.58 -11.17 11.36
CA ILE A 67 20.74 -9.82 10.82
C ILE A 67 19.57 -9.47 9.90
N TYR A 68 19.13 -10.40 9.04
CA TYR A 68 17.98 -10.20 8.17
C TYR A 68 16.67 -10.07 8.96
N ASP A 69 16.43 -10.91 9.97
CA ASP A 69 15.26 -10.81 10.85
C ASP A 69 15.23 -9.44 11.56
N ALA A 70 16.36 -8.98 12.11
CA ALA A 70 16.48 -7.67 12.74
C ALA A 70 16.22 -6.53 11.75
N LYS A 71 16.75 -6.63 10.53
CA LYS A 71 16.51 -5.67 9.46
C LYS A 71 15.02 -5.54 9.13
N TYR A 72 14.32 -6.67 8.95
CA TYR A 72 12.88 -6.66 8.66
C TYR A 72 12.07 -6.12 9.83
N TYR A 73 12.42 -6.50 11.06
CA TYR A 73 11.80 -5.94 12.26
C TYR A 73 11.96 -4.42 12.29
N ILE A 74 13.17 -3.91 12.01
CA ILE A 74 13.44 -2.47 11.99
C ILE A 74 12.60 -1.75 10.93
N ASN A 75 12.61 -2.27 9.71
CA ASN A 75 11.89 -1.65 8.61
C ASN A 75 10.38 -1.68 8.83
N ASN A 76 9.82 -2.81 9.28
CA ASN A 76 8.38 -2.93 9.51
C ASN A 76 7.90 -2.14 10.73
N ARG A 77 8.77 -1.91 11.72
CA ARG A 77 8.41 -1.15 12.93
C ARG A 77 8.56 0.36 12.75
N TRP A 78 9.63 0.83 12.11
CA TRP A 78 9.96 2.26 12.08
C TRP A 78 9.85 2.90 10.70
N VAL A 79 10.10 2.16 9.62
CA VAL A 79 10.12 2.72 8.26
C VAL A 79 8.74 2.62 7.62
N THR A 80 8.27 1.40 7.33
CA THR A 80 6.96 1.21 6.69
C THR A 80 5.82 1.15 7.68
N LYS A 81 6.09 0.85 8.96
CA LYS A 81 5.07 0.78 10.02
C LYS A 81 3.86 -0.08 9.62
N THR A 82 4.07 -1.24 9.01
CA THR A 82 3.01 -2.12 8.43
C THR A 82 1.92 -2.58 9.42
N HIS A 83 2.05 -2.24 10.69
CA HIS A 83 1.14 -2.56 11.78
C HIS A 83 0.28 -1.37 12.21
N ALA A 84 0.48 -0.18 11.63
CA ALA A 84 -0.19 1.05 12.01
C ALA A 84 -0.54 1.86 10.76
N LEU A 85 -1.73 2.45 10.73
CA LEU A 85 -2.11 3.42 9.72
C LEU A 85 -1.60 4.79 10.19
N THR A 86 -0.73 5.43 9.40
CA THR A 86 -0.16 6.73 9.77
C THR A 86 -0.41 7.78 8.71
N ALA A 87 -0.97 8.92 9.11
CA ALA A 87 -1.11 10.06 8.23
C ALA A 87 0.25 10.67 7.87
N HIS A 88 0.34 11.21 6.65
CA HIS A 88 1.49 11.94 6.20
C HIS A 88 1.59 13.29 6.95
N PRO A 89 2.81 13.78 7.26
CA PRO A 89 3.01 15.06 7.98
C PRO A 89 2.39 16.29 7.30
N SER A 90 2.10 16.23 6.00
CA SER A 90 1.40 17.30 5.27
C SER A 90 -0.04 17.47 5.73
N ASP A 91 -0.72 16.37 6.05
CA ASP A 91 -2.14 16.35 6.33
C ASP A 91 -2.37 16.45 7.84
N ILE A 92 -1.57 15.70 8.61
CA ILE A 92 -1.57 15.72 10.07
C ILE A 92 -0.16 15.98 10.56
N ARG A 93 0.08 17.20 11.02
CA ARG A 93 1.40 17.58 11.55
C ARG A 93 1.69 16.82 12.84
N PRO A 94 2.90 16.27 13.01
CA PRO A 94 3.29 15.67 14.28
C PRO A 94 3.22 16.69 15.43
N GLY A 95 2.55 16.34 16.52
CA GLY A 95 2.45 17.17 17.73
C GLY A 95 1.20 18.06 17.81
N THR A 96 0.38 18.14 16.76
CA THR A 96 -0.91 18.84 16.82
C THR A 96 -2.05 17.91 17.19
N TRP A 97 -3.03 18.43 17.93
CA TRP A 97 -4.25 17.70 18.26
C TRP A 97 -5.23 17.72 17.10
N TYR A 98 -5.86 16.58 16.83
CA TYR A 98 -6.94 16.42 15.86
C TYR A 98 -7.96 15.42 16.39
N ASP A 99 -9.22 15.62 16.01
CA ASP A 99 -10.31 14.72 16.34
C ASP A 99 -10.15 13.32 15.75
N VAL A 100 -10.71 12.33 16.46
CA VAL A 100 -10.68 10.93 16.00
C VAL A 100 -11.34 10.76 14.64
N GLY A 101 -12.49 11.41 14.44
CA GLY A 101 -13.23 11.37 13.17
C GLY A 101 -12.40 11.86 12.00
N TYR A 102 -11.73 13.00 12.16
CA TYR A 102 -10.88 13.58 11.13
C TYR A 102 -9.71 12.67 10.76
N ARG A 103 -9.12 11.96 11.73
CA ARG A 103 -7.94 11.10 11.49
C ARG A 103 -8.20 9.93 10.54
N PHE A 104 -9.43 9.41 10.47
CA PHE A 104 -9.71 8.23 9.65
C PHE A 104 -9.41 8.47 8.17
N LEU A 105 -9.87 9.59 7.62
CA LEU A 105 -9.79 9.86 6.20
C LEU A 105 -8.33 10.05 5.73
N PRO A 106 -7.51 10.96 6.30
CA PRO A 106 -6.12 11.10 5.90
C PRO A 106 -5.27 9.86 6.19
N CYS A 107 -5.51 9.14 7.29
CA CYS A 107 -4.75 7.92 7.55
C CYS A 107 -5.03 6.85 6.49
N LEU A 108 -6.28 6.60 6.12
CA LEU A 108 -6.61 5.57 5.14
C LEU A 108 -6.17 5.93 3.71
N PHE A 109 -6.40 7.17 3.29
CA PHE A 109 -6.02 7.60 1.94
C PHE A 109 -4.52 7.80 1.77
N ASN A 110 -3.79 8.17 2.82
CA ASN A 110 -2.32 8.20 2.73
C ASN A 110 -1.73 6.80 2.57
N GLU A 111 -2.34 5.77 3.18
CA GLU A 111 -1.91 4.38 2.96
C GLU A 111 -2.25 3.92 1.53
N LEU A 112 -3.35 4.40 0.94
CA LEU A 112 -3.62 4.20 -0.49
C LEU A 112 -2.57 4.88 -1.37
N VAL A 113 -2.16 6.11 -1.03
CA VAL A 113 -1.08 6.81 -1.74
C VAL A 113 0.23 6.05 -1.61
N ASP A 114 0.57 5.57 -0.41
CA ASP A 114 1.78 4.78 -0.17
C ASP A 114 1.74 3.46 -0.95
N PHE A 115 0.58 2.80 -1.03
CA PHE A 115 0.39 1.61 -1.86
C PHE A 115 0.68 1.89 -3.34
N VAL A 116 0.16 2.99 -3.90
CA VAL A 116 0.37 3.35 -5.31
C VAL A 116 1.81 3.82 -5.57
N GLU A 117 2.31 4.75 -4.77
CA GLU A 117 3.60 5.41 -5.01
C GLU A 117 4.81 4.58 -4.59
N ILE A 118 4.65 3.60 -3.68
CA ILE A 118 5.75 2.76 -3.18
C ILE A 118 5.59 1.32 -3.65
N GLU A 119 4.48 0.66 -3.31
CA GLU A 119 4.35 -0.78 -3.54
C GLU A 119 4.13 -1.13 -5.01
N LEU A 120 3.18 -0.46 -5.67
CA LEU A 120 2.94 -0.63 -7.11
C LEU A 120 4.11 -0.09 -7.94
N ALA A 121 4.70 1.03 -7.53
CA ALA A 121 5.89 1.58 -8.16
C ALA A 121 7.06 0.59 -8.12
N TRP A 122 7.28 -0.09 -6.99
CA TRP A 122 8.26 -1.17 -6.91
C TRP A 122 7.90 -2.33 -7.81
N ARG A 123 6.64 -2.79 -7.77
CA ARG A 123 6.16 -3.93 -8.58
C ARG A 123 6.42 -3.70 -10.07
N GLN A 124 6.16 -2.49 -10.56
CA GLN A 124 6.46 -2.10 -11.94
C GLN A 124 7.94 -2.26 -12.30
N ILE A 125 8.84 -1.93 -11.38
CA ILE A 125 10.28 -1.99 -11.62
C ILE A 125 10.84 -3.41 -11.48
N ASP A 126 10.33 -4.21 -10.55
CA ASP A 126 10.81 -5.56 -10.30
C ASP A 126 10.33 -6.53 -11.39
N CYS A 127 9.08 -6.36 -11.83
CA CYS A 127 8.50 -7.14 -12.93
C CYS A 127 8.82 -6.56 -14.33
N GLY A 128 9.28 -5.30 -14.40
CA GLY A 128 9.63 -4.61 -15.64
C GLY A 128 10.99 -5.00 -16.22
N ILE A 129 11.32 -4.41 -17.38
CA ILE A 129 12.62 -4.57 -18.03
C ILE A 129 13.64 -3.69 -17.31
N LYS A 130 14.93 -4.07 -17.30
CA LYS A 130 15.99 -3.28 -16.64
C LYS A 130 16.02 -1.79 -17.05
N GLU A 131 15.53 -1.45 -18.23
CA GLU A 131 15.44 -0.07 -18.74
C GLU A 131 14.41 0.78 -17.97
N ASP A 132 13.40 0.16 -17.36
CA ASP A 132 12.38 0.85 -16.54
C ASP A 132 12.98 1.51 -15.30
N ARG A 133 14.06 0.93 -14.74
CA ARG A 133 14.79 1.55 -13.61
C ARG A 133 15.34 2.93 -13.97
N ARG A 134 15.81 3.09 -15.21
CA ARG A 134 16.34 4.37 -15.70
C ARG A 134 15.20 5.33 -16.03
N LYS A 135 14.09 4.83 -16.61
CA LYS A 135 12.90 5.62 -16.93
C LYS A 135 12.34 6.36 -15.70
N TYR A 136 12.25 5.68 -14.56
CA TYR A 136 11.68 6.26 -13.33
C TYR A 136 12.72 6.82 -12.35
N GLY A 137 14.00 6.83 -12.72
CA GLY A 137 15.06 7.38 -11.88
C GLY A 137 15.25 6.64 -10.54
N ALA A 138 15.03 5.33 -10.52
CA ALA A 138 15.15 4.53 -9.31
C ALA A 138 16.60 4.58 -8.75
N PRO A 139 16.81 5.06 -7.52
CA PRO A 139 18.15 5.22 -6.99
C PRO A 139 18.77 3.86 -6.65
N PHE A 140 20.09 3.75 -6.80
CA PHE A 140 20.81 2.48 -6.58
C PHE A 140 20.59 1.94 -5.15
N TRP A 141 20.43 2.81 -4.15
CA TRP A 141 20.20 2.43 -2.76
C TRP A 141 18.81 1.83 -2.50
N ALA A 142 17.82 2.05 -3.39
CA ALA A 142 16.49 1.46 -3.27
C ALA A 142 16.51 -0.07 -3.42
N THR A 143 17.58 -0.62 -4.00
CA THR A 143 17.80 -2.07 -4.10
C THR A 143 18.47 -2.69 -2.86
N GLY A 144 18.87 -1.86 -1.87
CA GLY A 144 19.76 -2.24 -0.77
C GLY A 144 19.08 -2.48 0.58
N TRP A 145 19.62 -1.85 1.63
CA TRP A 145 19.23 -2.11 3.02
C TRP A 145 17.80 -1.65 3.34
N PHE A 146 17.35 -0.51 2.83
CA PHE A 146 15.98 -0.05 3.07
C PHE A 146 14.95 -0.70 2.13
N ARG A 147 15.43 -1.38 1.07
CA ARG A 147 14.63 -1.88 -0.05
C ARG A 147 13.75 -0.75 -0.63
N TRP A 148 12.92 -1.04 -1.63
CA TRP A 148 12.12 -0.05 -2.36
C TRP A 148 11.13 0.77 -1.52
N ARG A 149 11.01 0.46 -0.22
CA ARG A 149 10.07 1.03 0.75
C ARG A 149 10.27 2.52 1.05
N THR A 150 11.45 3.07 0.76
CA THR A 150 11.72 4.51 0.93
C THR A 150 11.69 5.28 -0.39
N TRP A 151 11.59 4.59 -1.52
CA TRP A 151 11.51 5.21 -2.82
C TRP A 151 10.03 5.37 -3.22
N ARG A 152 9.68 6.58 -3.68
CA ARG A 152 8.31 6.94 -4.09
C ARG A 152 8.34 7.41 -5.54
N SER A 153 7.40 6.93 -6.34
CA SER A 153 7.18 7.36 -7.72
C SER A 153 5.72 7.21 -8.13
N ALA A 154 4.99 8.32 -8.15
CA ALA A 154 3.61 8.35 -8.63
C ALA A 154 3.48 7.86 -10.08
N GLN A 155 4.42 8.23 -10.95
CA GLN A 155 4.37 7.82 -12.36
C GLN A 155 4.49 6.30 -12.51
N ALA A 156 5.41 5.65 -11.78
CA ALA A 156 5.57 4.21 -11.87
C ALA A 156 4.33 3.45 -11.35
N GLY A 157 3.73 3.95 -10.26
CA GLY A 157 2.48 3.41 -9.73
C GLY A 157 1.30 3.56 -10.70
N LEU A 158 1.15 4.74 -11.31
CA LEU A 158 0.10 5.01 -12.30
C LEU A 158 0.28 4.19 -13.59
N ASP A 159 1.51 4.02 -14.07
CA ASP A 159 1.81 3.17 -15.23
C ASP A 159 1.44 1.70 -14.95
N HIS A 160 1.72 1.21 -13.73
CA HIS A 160 1.30 -0.13 -13.32
C HIS A 160 -0.21 -0.28 -13.28
N LEU A 161 -0.93 0.71 -12.72
CA LEU A 161 -2.40 0.70 -12.70
C LEU A 161 -2.98 0.78 -14.12
N GLU A 162 -2.34 1.54 -15.02
CA GLU A 162 -2.76 1.60 -16.41
C GLU A 162 -2.59 0.24 -17.11
N TRP A 163 -1.47 -0.44 -16.90
CA TRP A 163 -1.29 -1.82 -17.37
C TRP A 163 -2.35 -2.76 -16.77
N ALA A 164 -2.53 -2.74 -15.45
CA ALA A 164 -3.48 -3.62 -14.76
C ALA A 164 -4.93 -3.38 -15.21
N SER A 165 -5.29 -2.13 -15.52
CA SER A 165 -6.63 -1.78 -16.04
C SER A 165 -6.94 -2.36 -17.43
N LYS A 166 -5.90 -2.73 -18.19
CA LYS A 166 -6.03 -3.31 -19.55
C LYS A 166 -6.15 -4.83 -19.54
N LEU A 167 -6.07 -5.49 -18.38
CA LEU A 167 -6.13 -6.95 -18.27
C LEU A 167 -7.55 -7.47 -18.57
N THR A 168 -7.67 -8.24 -19.66
CA THR A 168 -8.89 -8.93 -20.08
C THR A 168 -8.78 -10.44 -19.94
N PHE A 169 -9.92 -11.12 -19.85
CA PHE A 169 -9.95 -12.58 -19.98
C PHE A 169 -9.64 -12.98 -21.42
N ASP A 170 -8.40 -13.42 -21.63
CA ASP A 170 -7.88 -13.88 -22.91
C ASP A 170 -7.95 -15.42 -23.02
N GLU A 171 -7.57 -15.98 -24.16
CA GLU A 171 -7.61 -17.43 -24.44
C GLU A 171 -6.75 -18.26 -23.48
N GLU A 172 -5.78 -17.64 -22.81
CA GLU A 172 -4.96 -18.29 -21.77
C GLU A 172 -5.74 -18.59 -20.48
N TRP A 173 -6.79 -17.81 -20.20
CA TRP A 173 -7.53 -17.86 -18.94
C TRP A 173 -8.92 -18.48 -19.07
N THR A 174 -9.56 -18.27 -20.22
CA THR A 174 -10.91 -18.74 -20.49
C THR A 174 -11.02 -19.21 -21.93
N ALA A 175 -11.82 -20.25 -22.16
CA ALA A 175 -12.15 -20.67 -23.51
C ALA A 175 -12.93 -19.56 -24.24
N ALA A 176 -12.77 -19.48 -25.56
CA ALA A 176 -13.33 -18.40 -26.38
C ALA A 176 -14.88 -18.36 -26.40
N ASP A 177 -15.52 -19.42 -25.93
CA ASP A 177 -16.97 -19.58 -25.79
C ASP A 177 -17.50 -19.18 -24.40
N ASP A 178 -16.64 -18.84 -23.44
CA ASP A 178 -17.06 -18.40 -22.11
C ASP A 178 -17.68 -16.99 -22.16
N PRO A 179 -18.81 -16.73 -21.46
CA PRO A 179 -19.43 -15.41 -21.35
C PRO A 179 -18.51 -14.30 -20.84
N ASN A 180 -17.39 -14.63 -20.22
CA ASN A 180 -16.42 -13.68 -19.67
C ASN A 180 -15.27 -13.35 -20.61
N TYR A 181 -15.16 -14.01 -21.75
CA TYR A 181 -14.13 -13.71 -22.74
C TYR A 181 -14.14 -12.23 -23.15
N LYS A 182 -12.97 -11.59 -23.15
CA LYS A 182 -12.75 -10.14 -23.38
C LYS A 182 -13.35 -9.18 -22.33
N LYS A 183 -13.95 -9.68 -21.24
CA LYS A 183 -14.35 -8.80 -20.14
C LYS A 183 -13.13 -8.39 -19.30
N PRO A 184 -13.17 -7.22 -18.65
CA PRO A 184 -12.15 -6.84 -17.68
C PRO A 184 -12.06 -7.88 -16.56
N THR A 185 -10.84 -8.23 -16.18
CA THR A 185 -10.62 -9.08 -15.02
C THR A 185 -11.04 -8.35 -13.73
N PRO A 186 -11.34 -9.08 -12.64
CA PRO A 186 -11.56 -8.47 -11.32
C PRO A 186 -10.38 -7.57 -10.89
N GLN A 187 -9.16 -7.95 -11.27
CA GLN A 187 -7.95 -7.15 -11.05
C GLN A 187 -8.01 -5.82 -11.82
N ALA A 188 -8.45 -5.82 -13.07
CA ALA A 188 -8.61 -4.60 -13.86
C ALA A 188 -9.65 -3.65 -13.27
N LEU A 189 -10.80 -4.17 -12.81
CA LEU A 189 -11.82 -3.36 -12.14
C LEU A 189 -11.29 -2.72 -10.86
N GLY A 190 -10.54 -3.48 -10.04
CA GLY A 190 -9.86 -2.95 -8.86
C GLY A 190 -8.86 -1.85 -9.20
N ALA A 191 -8.05 -2.03 -10.25
CA ALA A 191 -7.05 -1.06 -10.67
C ALA A 191 -7.66 0.26 -11.16
N ILE A 192 -8.79 0.20 -11.89
CA ILE A 192 -9.53 1.39 -12.33
C ILE A 192 -9.99 2.19 -11.11
N GLU A 193 -10.61 1.51 -10.15
CA GLU A 193 -11.15 2.11 -8.94
C GLU A 193 -10.05 2.72 -8.04
N ILE A 194 -8.93 2.00 -7.86
CA ILE A 194 -7.74 2.51 -7.15
C ILE A 194 -7.24 3.79 -7.81
N ARG A 195 -7.16 3.82 -9.15
CA ARG A 195 -6.70 5.00 -9.89
C ARG A 195 -7.62 6.20 -9.70
N GLU A 196 -8.93 5.98 -9.68
CA GLU A 196 -9.92 7.04 -9.44
C GLU A 196 -9.81 7.60 -8.02
N LEU A 197 -9.75 6.73 -7.01
CA LEU A 197 -9.59 7.14 -5.61
C LEU A 197 -8.28 7.89 -5.36
N TYR A 198 -7.19 7.42 -5.98
CA TYR A 198 -5.90 8.10 -5.91
C TYR A 198 -5.99 9.52 -6.50
N LYS A 199 -6.54 9.67 -7.72
CA LYS A 199 -6.70 10.97 -8.37
C LYS A 199 -7.61 11.91 -7.57
N TRP A 200 -8.69 11.38 -7.02
CA TRP A 200 -9.57 12.17 -6.15
C TRP A 200 -8.80 12.73 -4.95
N TRP A 201 -8.03 11.89 -4.26
CA TRP A 201 -7.26 12.33 -3.09
C TRP A 201 -6.19 13.37 -3.46
N THR A 202 -5.43 13.13 -4.54
CA THR A 202 -4.30 14.00 -4.90
C THR A 202 -4.70 15.28 -5.61
N ASP A 203 -5.68 15.23 -6.51
CA ASP A 203 -6.04 16.36 -7.37
C ASP A 203 -7.28 17.12 -6.91
N VAL A 204 -8.25 16.46 -6.25
CA VAL A 204 -9.51 17.08 -5.81
C VAL A 204 -9.42 17.44 -4.34
N TYR A 205 -9.26 16.44 -3.47
CA TYR A 205 -9.30 16.62 -2.02
C TYR A 205 -8.20 17.56 -1.53
N ARG A 206 -6.94 17.35 -1.94
CA ARG A 206 -5.81 18.19 -1.51
C ARG A 206 -5.85 19.63 -2.05
N LYS A 207 -6.56 19.87 -3.15
CA LYS A 207 -6.68 21.22 -3.75
C LYS A 207 -7.98 21.91 -3.37
N ARG A 208 -8.81 21.30 -2.52
CA ARG A 208 -10.08 21.88 -2.08
C ARG A 208 -9.85 23.11 -1.22
N LEU A 209 -10.73 24.10 -1.40
CA LEU A 209 -10.79 25.25 -0.51
C LEU A 209 -11.40 24.81 0.83
N ASP A 210 -10.95 25.44 1.91
CA ASP A 210 -11.56 25.25 3.21
C ASP A 210 -13.02 25.75 3.18
N PRO A 211 -13.99 25.06 3.82
CA PRO A 211 -15.38 25.49 3.84
C PRO A 211 -15.58 26.94 4.31
N HIS A 212 -14.77 27.40 5.27
CA HIS A 212 -14.86 28.77 5.78
C HIS A 212 -14.35 29.81 4.77
N GLU A 213 -13.35 29.46 3.96
CA GLU A 213 -12.88 30.30 2.85
C GLU A 213 -13.89 30.29 1.70
N ALA A 214 -14.40 29.11 1.32
CA ALA A 214 -15.33 28.95 0.21
C ALA A 214 -16.68 29.63 0.45
N SER A 215 -17.17 29.61 1.70
CA SER A 215 -18.39 30.30 2.09
C SER A 215 -18.21 31.82 2.29
N GLY A 216 -16.96 32.30 2.39
CA GLY A 216 -16.65 33.68 2.77
C GLY A 216 -16.82 33.97 4.26
N TRP A 217 -17.01 32.93 5.09
CA TRP A 217 -17.11 33.04 6.55
C TRP A 217 -15.86 33.66 7.17
N SER A 218 -14.66 33.23 6.74
CA SER A 218 -13.40 33.82 7.23
C SER A 218 -13.35 35.33 6.99
N ALA A 219 -13.71 35.75 5.79
CA ALA A 219 -13.73 37.17 5.42
C ALA A 219 -14.78 37.96 6.23
N TRP A 220 -15.97 37.38 6.49
CA TRP A 220 -16.98 38.00 7.34
C TRP A 220 -16.52 38.13 8.79
N CYS A 221 -15.91 37.08 9.33
CA CYS A 221 -15.32 37.06 10.66
C CYS A 221 -14.21 38.12 10.82
N ASP A 222 -13.35 38.29 9.82
CA ASP A 222 -12.27 39.29 9.84
C ASP A 222 -12.83 40.71 9.80
N ARG A 223 -13.82 40.99 8.93
CA ARG A 223 -14.53 42.29 8.93
C ARG A 223 -15.14 42.59 10.30
N LYS A 224 -15.68 41.57 10.98
CA LYS A 224 -16.28 41.73 12.32
C LYS A 224 -15.21 41.99 13.39
N ARG A 225 -14.04 41.33 13.33
CA ARG A 225 -12.90 41.61 14.23
C ARG A 225 -12.42 43.04 14.13
N ASP A 226 -12.25 43.51 12.89
CA ASP A 226 -11.76 44.86 12.62
C ASP A 226 -12.74 45.92 13.15
N LYS A 227 -14.04 45.69 12.96
CA LYS A 227 -15.11 46.58 13.46
C LYS A 227 -15.17 46.63 14.99
N THR A 228 -14.96 45.50 15.67
CA THR A 228 -15.03 45.41 17.14
C THR A 228 -13.70 45.67 17.86
N GLY A 229 -12.61 45.91 17.12
CA GLY A 229 -11.27 46.14 17.67
C GLY A 229 -10.75 44.95 18.47
N HIS A 230 -11.05 43.73 18.01
CA HIS A 230 -10.71 42.46 18.70
C HIS A 230 -11.30 42.28 20.11
N LYS A 231 -12.27 43.11 20.53
CA LYS A 231 -13.15 42.77 21.66
C LYS A 231 -14.07 41.61 21.26
N PHE A 232 -14.89 41.09 22.18
CA PHE A 232 -15.71 39.88 21.98
C PHE A 232 -16.60 39.96 20.71
N TRP A 233 -16.02 39.59 19.57
CA TRP A 233 -16.56 39.59 18.20
C TRP A 233 -17.69 38.60 17.96
N LEU A 234 -18.03 37.77 18.93
CA LEU A 234 -19.18 36.87 18.90
C LEU A 234 -20.44 37.53 19.49
N ASP A 235 -20.30 38.75 20.03
CA ASP A 235 -21.46 39.49 20.52
C ASP A 235 -22.37 39.89 19.36
N ASP A 236 -23.66 39.67 19.56
CA ASP A 236 -24.74 39.89 18.59
C ASP A 236 -25.59 41.13 18.95
N GLU A 237 -25.26 41.78 20.08
CA GLU A 237 -25.97 42.97 20.58
C GLU A 237 -25.65 44.25 19.77
N THR A 238 -24.53 44.28 19.05
CA THR A 238 -24.09 45.45 18.26
C THR A 238 -24.37 45.35 16.76
N GLU A 239 -24.99 44.26 16.29
CA GLU A 239 -25.22 44.00 14.86
C GLU A 239 -26.50 44.65 14.32
N THR A 240 -26.43 45.20 13.11
CA THR A 240 -27.64 45.66 12.39
C THR A 240 -28.43 44.45 11.87
N ALA A 241 -29.73 44.63 11.62
CA ALA A 241 -30.58 43.55 11.08
C ALA A 241 -30.09 42.99 9.73
N GLU A 242 -29.41 43.84 8.92
CA GLU A 242 -28.82 43.46 7.64
C GLU A 242 -27.56 42.59 7.82
N GLU A 243 -26.69 42.92 8.79
CA GLU A 243 -25.50 42.13 9.13
C GLU A 243 -25.87 40.74 9.64
N LYS A 244 -26.94 40.64 10.45
CA LYS A 244 -27.51 39.36 10.91
C LYS A 244 -28.03 38.51 9.75
N ALA A 245 -28.68 39.14 8.77
CA ALA A 245 -29.20 38.46 7.59
C ALA A 245 -28.07 37.94 6.68
N GLU A 246 -27.02 38.73 6.49
CA GLU A 246 -25.81 38.32 5.75
C GLU A 246 -25.10 37.16 6.46
N GLY A 247 -24.87 37.27 7.78
CA GLY A 247 -24.24 36.22 8.58
C GLY A 247 -25.02 34.90 8.52
N LYS A 248 -26.36 34.95 8.60
CA LYS A 248 -27.21 33.77 8.46
C LYS A 248 -27.11 33.15 7.07
N LEU A 249 -27.03 33.97 6.01
CA LEU A 249 -26.90 33.48 4.64
C LEU A 249 -25.54 32.80 4.43
N ILE A 250 -24.45 33.40 4.92
CA ILE A 250 -23.11 32.82 4.86
C ILE A 250 -23.07 31.50 5.65
N MET A 251 -23.65 31.45 6.84
CA MET A 251 -23.72 30.22 7.63
C MET A 251 -24.52 29.12 6.94
N ASN A 252 -25.63 29.45 6.28
CA ASN A 252 -26.38 28.47 5.50
C ASN A 252 -25.57 27.92 4.32
N ILE A 253 -24.79 28.78 3.64
CA ILE A 253 -23.88 28.35 2.57
C ILE A 253 -22.76 27.46 3.14
N LEU A 254 -22.16 27.85 4.25
CA LEU A 254 -21.13 27.07 4.94
C LEU A 254 -21.63 25.68 5.31
N HIS A 255 -22.79 25.58 5.97
CA HIS A 255 -23.38 24.29 6.33
C HIS A 255 -23.63 23.41 5.10
N LYS A 256 -24.13 24.00 4.00
CA LYS A 256 -24.34 23.27 2.75
C LYS A 256 -23.03 22.72 2.18
N ILE A 257 -21.98 23.54 2.14
CA ILE A 257 -20.65 23.10 1.66
C ILE A 257 -20.08 22.00 2.55
N GLU A 258 -20.20 22.13 3.88
CA GLU A 258 -19.76 21.10 4.81
C GLU A 258 -20.53 19.78 4.63
N GLU A 259 -21.84 19.83 4.41
CA GLU A 259 -22.67 18.66 4.13
C GLU A 259 -22.27 17.99 2.81
N ASP A 260 -22.08 18.77 1.74
CA ASP A 260 -21.63 18.28 0.44
C ASP A 260 -20.27 17.57 0.55
N TYR A 261 -19.32 18.17 1.29
CA TYR A 261 -18.00 17.57 1.51
C TYR A 261 -18.07 16.31 2.36
N LYS A 262 -18.89 16.28 3.42
CA LYS A 262 -19.07 15.08 4.26
C LYS A 262 -19.66 13.93 3.43
N ALA A 263 -20.65 14.21 2.60
CA ALA A 263 -21.27 13.20 1.73
C ALA A 263 -20.28 12.64 0.69
N GLU A 264 -19.46 13.51 0.10
CA GLU A 264 -18.39 13.10 -0.81
C GLU A 264 -17.34 12.23 -0.10
N GLU A 265 -16.83 12.67 1.06
CA GLU A 265 -15.86 11.93 1.86
C GLU A 265 -16.41 10.55 2.27
N GLU A 266 -17.67 10.46 2.68
CA GLU A 266 -18.34 9.21 3.01
C GLU A 266 -18.39 8.26 1.80
N ALA A 267 -18.81 8.77 0.64
CA ALA A 267 -18.87 7.98 -0.58
C ALA A 267 -17.49 7.42 -0.97
N MET A 268 -16.44 8.24 -0.87
CA MET A 268 -15.07 7.83 -1.21
C MET A 268 -14.49 6.85 -0.18
N MET A 269 -14.80 6.99 1.11
CA MET A 269 -14.43 6.00 2.13
C MET A 269 -15.11 4.65 1.87
N ILE A 270 -16.41 4.64 1.52
CA ILE A 270 -17.12 3.39 1.21
C ILE A 270 -16.46 2.69 0.01
N ARG A 271 -16.10 3.45 -1.03
CA ARG A 271 -15.36 2.95 -2.20
C ARG A 271 -14.02 2.34 -1.80
N LEU A 272 -13.23 3.04 -0.97
CA LEU A 272 -11.95 2.56 -0.45
C LEU A 272 -12.08 1.23 0.33
N ILE A 273 -13.08 1.13 1.21
CA ILE A 273 -13.30 -0.09 2.01
C ILE A 273 -13.72 -1.28 1.13
N LYS A 274 -14.44 -1.03 0.03
CA LYS A 274 -14.83 -2.08 -0.93
C LYS A 274 -13.65 -2.62 -1.73
N ILE A 275 -12.66 -1.79 -2.06
CA ILE A 275 -11.48 -2.25 -2.84
C ILE A 275 -10.40 -2.94 -2.03
N ARG A 276 -10.54 -3.05 -0.71
CA ARG A 276 -9.50 -3.63 0.17
C ARG A 276 -8.99 -5.01 -0.29
N GLU A 277 -9.85 -5.80 -0.93
CA GLU A 277 -9.55 -7.16 -1.39
C GLU A 277 -8.65 -7.16 -2.64
N SER A 278 -8.62 -6.04 -3.35
CA SER A 278 -7.79 -5.79 -4.53
C SER A 278 -6.48 -5.07 -4.19
N LEU A 279 -6.26 -4.67 -2.92
CA LEU A 279 -5.04 -4.02 -2.46
C LEU A 279 -3.97 -5.07 -2.09
N TRP A 280 -3.33 -5.64 -3.09
CA TRP A 280 -2.24 -6.59 -2.91
C TRP A 280 -1.10 -6.34 -3.90
N THR A 281 0.12 -6.71 -3.50
CA THR A 281 1.36 -6.57 -4.28
C THR A 281 2.18 -7.84 -4.34
#